data_AF-A0A1U9P789-F1
#
_entry.id   AF-A0A1U9P789-F1
#
_cell.length_a   1.000
_cell.length_b   1.000
_cell.length_c   1.000
_cell.angle_alpha   90.00
_cell.angle_beta   90.00
_cell.angle_gamma   90.00
#
_symmetry.space_group_name_H-M   'P 1'
#
loop_
_entity.id
_entity.type
_entity.pdbx_description
1 polymer ?
#
loop_
_entity_poly.entity_id
_entity_poly.type
_entity_poly.pdbx_seq_one_letter_code
_entity_poly.pdbx_strand_id
1 'polypeptide(L)'
;MALLGSQALTVRQEVAAYRVLVQVSPLPYLPLLARALCAYSRQEFADQPDTALALRTEALAAARRMYSLDPGRVQLLIVVLKACRLQLAAMGRQEELEAVQREIALLDTGHRRELGPLEYEITLLDGPRER
;
A
#
# COMPACT_ATOMS: atom_id res chain seq x y z
N MET A 1 -2.41 -11.08 -38.76
CA MET A 1 -1.09 -10.95 -38.10
C MET A 1 -1.05 -9.62 -37.36
N ALA A 2 -1.01 -9.69 -36.03
CA ALA A 2 -0.66 -8.71 -34.99
C ALA A 2 -1.05 -7.21 -35.10
N LEU A 3 -1.93 -6.78 -34.18
CA LEU A 3 -1.86 -5.49 -33.45
C LEU A 3 -2.42 -5.73 -32.03
N LEU A 4 -1.72 -6.56 -31.25
CA LEU A 4 -1.84 -6.56 -29.79
C LEU A 4 -0.59 -5.87 -29.23
N GLY A 5 -0.78 -4.86 -28.38
CA GLY A 5 0.30 -4.37 -27.51
C GLY A 5 0.42 -2.85 -27.47
N SER A 6 -0.41 -2.20 -26.65
CA SER A 6 -0.10 -0.94 -25.92
C SER A 6 -1.35 -0.34 -25.25
N GLN A 7 -2.22 -1.14 -24.63
CA GLN A 7 -3.08 -0.58 -23.59
C GLN A 7 -2.41 -0.90 -22.26
N ALA A 8 -1.98 0.14 -21.55
CA ALA A 8 -1.61 0.00 -20.15
C ALA A 8 -2.78 -0.68 -19.42
N LEU A 9 -2.47 -1.64 -18.56
CA LEU A 9 -3.52 -2.33 -17.79
C LEU A 9 -4.26 -1.30 -16.96
N THR A 10 -5.59 -1.40 -16.94
CA THR A 10 -6.38 -0.67 -15.93
C THR A 10 -6.03 -1.19 -14.54
N VAL A 11 -6.19 -0.35 -13.51
CA VAL A 11 -5.89 -0.75 -12.13
C VAL A 11 -6.70 -1.98 -11.69
N ARG A 12 -7.92 -2.15 -12.22
CA ARG A 12 -8.73 -3.36 -12.03
C ARG A 12 -8.05 -4.61 -12.61
N GLN A 13 -7.53 -4.52 -13.83
CA GLN A 13 -6.82 -5.63 -14.48
C GLN A 13 -5.50 -5.94 -13.77
N GLU A 14 -4.78 -4.94 -13.27
CA GLU A 14 -3.58 -5.13 -12.47
C GLU A 14 -3.87 -5.93 -11.19
N VAL A 15 -4.91 -5.55 -10.43
CA VAL A 15 -5.31 -6.29 -9.22
C VAL A 15 -5.65 -7.74 -9.56
N ALA A 16 -6.43 -7.97 -10.63
CA ALA A 16 -6.79 -9.31 -11.06
C ALA A 16 -5.54 -10.13 -11.44
N ALA A 17 -4.63 -9.55 -12.22
CA ALA A 17 -3.39 -10.21 -12.62
C ALA A 17 -2.49 -10.53 -11.42
N TYR A 18 -2.23 -9.56 -10.54
CA TYR A 18 -1.35 -9.77 -9.39
C TYR A 18 -1.92 -10.76 -8.36
N ARG A 19 -3.24 -10.84 -8.19
CA ARG A 19 -3.87 -11.89 -7.35
C ARG A 19 -3.59 -13.30 -7.88
N VAL A 20 -3.57 -13.48 -9.20
CA VAL A 20 -3.20 -14.77 -9.82
C VAL A 20 -1.70 -15.01 -9.66
N LEU A 21 -0.87 -14.02 -9.98
CA LEU A 21 0.58 -14.15 -9.97
C LEU A 21 1.15 -14.39 -8.56
N VAL A 22 0.56 -13.81 -7.52
CA VAL A 22 0.96 -14.07 -6.12
C VAL A 22 0.74 -15.54 -5.72
N GLN A 23 -0.17 -16.27 -6.37
CA GLN A 23 -0.39 -17.69 -6.06
C GLN A 23 0.73 -18.59 -6.61
N VAL A 24 1.36 -18.18 -7.72
CA VAL A 24 2.42 -18.96 -8.38
C VAL A 24 3.84 -18.49 -8.01
N SER A 25 4.04 -17.18 -7.80
CA SER A 25 5.33 -16.61 -7.41
C SER A 25 5.13 -15.42 -6.48
N PRO A 26 4.90 -15.65 -5.17
CA PRO A 26 4.48 -14.58 -4.26
C PRO A 26 5.44 -13.39 -4.19
N LEU A 27 6.75 -13.66 -4.01
CA LEU A 27 7.74 -12.66 -3.62
C LEU A 27 7.77 -11.42 -4.53
N PRO A 28 7.91 -11.54 -5.87
CA PRO A 28 7.95 -10.37 -6.75
C PRO A 28 6.61 -9.63 -6.86
N TYR A 29 5.48 -10.30 -6.62
CA TYR A 29 4.16 -9.75 -6.92
C TYR A 29 3.40 -9.23 -5.69
N LEU A 30 3.79 -9.59 -4.46
CA LEU A 30 3.22 -9.03 -3.24
C LEU A 30 3.31 -7.49 -3.16
N PRO A 31 4.46 -6.83 -3.43
CA PRO A 31 4.52 -5.37 -3.40
C PRO A 31 3.67 -4.72 -4.51
N LEU A 32 3.59 -5.36 -5.68
CA LEU A 32 2.79 -4.88 -6.80
C LEU A 32 1.28 -5.00 -6.49
N LEU A 33 0.86 -6.13 -5.91
CA LEU A 33 -0.52 -6.35 -5.47
C LEU A 33 -0.93 -5.30 -4.43
N ALA A 34 -0.11 -5.06 -3.41
CA ALA A 34 -0.40 -4.08 -2.37
C ALA A 34 -0.60 -2.66 -2.94
N ARG A 35 0.26 -2.25 -3.87
CA ARG A 35 0.17 -0.94 -4.54
C ARG A 35 -1.09 -0.85 -5.42
N ALA A 36 -1.34 -1.87 -6.23
CA ALA A 36 -2.51 -1.93 -7.12
C ALA A 36 -3.82 -1.88 -6.32
N LEU A 37 -3.93 -2.62 -5.22
CA LEU A 37 -5.11 -2.62 -4.35
C LEU A 37 -5.37 -1.24 -3.71
N CYS A 38 -4.32 -0.55 -3.26
CA CYS A 38 -4.43 0.82 -2.75
C CYS A 38 -4.86 1.82 -3.84
N ALA A 39 -4.34 1.66 -5.06
CA ALA A 39 -4.78 2.46 -6.19
C ALA A 39 -6.25 2.19 -6.54
N TYR A 40 -6.63 0.92 -6.58
CA TYR A 40 -7.97 0.46 -6.96
C TYR A 40 -9.02 0.97 -5.99
N SER A 41 -8.76 0.81 -4.68
CA SER A 41 -9.59 1.34 -3.60
C SER A 41 -9.87 2.84 -3.75
N ARG A 42 -8.84 3.63 -4.07
CA ARG A 42 -8.97 5.09 -4.17
C ARG A 42 -9.67 5.54 -5.44
N GLN A 43 -9.40 4.88 -6.57
CA GLN A 43 -9.90 5.32 -7.87
C GLN A 43 -11.35 4.88 -8.11
N GLU A 44 -11.71 3.68 -7.67
CA GLU A 44 -12.94 3.03 -8.12
C GLU A 44 -13.96 2.85 -7.00
N PHE A 45 -13.57 3.06 -5.74
CA PHE A 45 -14.41 2.82 -4.57
C PHE A 45 -14.33 3.95 -3.54
N ALA A 46 -13.98 5.17 -3.95
CA ALA A 46 -13.90 6.31 -3.03
C ALA A 46 -15.25 6.61 -2.33
N ASP A 47 -16.36 6.33 -3.00
CA ASP A 47 -17.74 6.47 -2.54
C ASP A 47 -18.27 5.24 -1.80
N GLN A 48 -17.51 4.15 -1.76
CA GLN A 48 -17.88 2.87 -1.13
C GLN A 48 -16.91 2.53 0.00
N PRO A 49 -17.09 3.12 1.19
CA PRO A 49 -16.09 3.11 2.25
C PRO A 49 -15.71 1.71 2.74
N ASP A 50 -16.68 0.80 2.86
CA ASP A 50 -16.44 -0.58 3.26
C ASP A 50 -15.64 -1.37 2.22
N THR A 51 -15.99 -1.24 0.94
CA THR A 51 -15.25 -1.87 -0.17
C THR A 51 -13.83 -1.33 -0.25
N ALA A 52 -13.67 -0.01 -0.09
CA ALA A 52 -12.37 0.64 -0.07
C ALA A 52 -11.53 0.17 1.12
N LEU A 53 -12.11 0.01 2.30
CA LEU A 53 -11.41 -0.53 3.47
C LEU A 53 -11.00 -1.99 3.26
N ALA A 54 -11.89 -2.83 2.72
CA ALA A 54 -11.59 -4.24 2.44
C ALA A 54 -10.38 -4.40 1.50
N LEU A 55 -10.32 -3.61 0.42
CA LEU A 55 -9.19 -3.61 -0.51
C LEU A 55 -7.88 -3.15 0.14
N ARG A 56 -7.93 -2.14 1.02
CA ARG A 56 -6.73 -1.68 1.75
C ARG A 56 -6.27 -2.70 2.80
N THR A 57 -7.20 -3.41 3.44
CA THR A 57 -6.88 -4.52 4.35
C THR A 57 -6.20 -5.68 3.61
N GLU A 58 -6.66 -6.00 2.39
CA GLU A 58 -5.97 -6.97 1.53
C GLU A 58 -4.57 -6.47 1.13
N ALA A 59 -4.42 -5.19 0.80
CA ALA A 59 -3.12 -4.58 0.51
C ALA A 59 -2.17 -4.71 1.72
N LEU A 60 -2.69 -4.52 2.94
CA LEU A 60 -1.93 -4.64 4.17
C LEU A 60 -1.48 -6.08 4.39
N ALA A 61 -2.36 -7.05 4.14
CA ALA A 61 -2.02 -8.47 4.19
C ALA A 61 -0.94 -8.85 3.17
N ALA A 62 -1.00 -8.30 1.95
CA ALA A 62 0.04 -8.52 0.93
C ALA A 62 1.39 -7.92 1.38
N ALA A 63 1.40 -6.68 1.88
CA ALA A 63 2.61 -6.04 2.39
C ALA A 63 3.22 -6.79 3.59
N ARG A 64 2.39 -7.32 4.50
CA ARG A 64 2.84 -8.12 5.66
C ARG A 64 3.54 -9.40 5.25
N ARG A 65 3.11 -10.03 4.14
CA ARG A 65 3.68 -11.25 3.56
C ARG A 65 4.97 -11.03 2.77
N MET A 66 5.35 -9.77 2.49
CA MET A 66 6.65 -9.49 1.87
C MET A 66 7.80 -10.00 2.74
N TYR A 67 8.94 -10.29 2.09
CA TYR A 67 10.13 -10.74 2.79
C TYR A 67 10.56 -9.71 3.84
N SER A 68 10.87 -10.17 5.06
CA SER A 68 11.09 -9.28 6.21
C SER A 68 12.29 -8.35 6.04
N LEU A 69 13.31 -8.78 5.28
CA LEU A 69 14.51 -7.99 4.99
C LEU A 69 14.40 -7.19 3.68
N ASP A 70 13.23 -7.20 3.01
CA ASP A 70 13.01 -6.33 1.87
C ASP A 70 12.99 -4.86 2.37
N PRO A 71 13.91 -4.00 1.90
CA PRO A 71 14.00 -2.62 2.35
C PRO A 71 12.72 -1.81 2.06
N GLY A 72 11.93 -2.20 1.06
CA GLY A 72 10.68 -1.56 0.71
C GLY A 72 9.49 -1.97 1.58
N ARG A 73 9.61 -3.03 2.39
CA ARG A 73 8.49 -3.60 3.16
C ARG A 73 7.94 -2.64 4.19
N VAL A 74 8.81 -2.07 5.03
CA VAL A 74 8.38 -1.17 6.12
C VAL A 74 7.73 0.08 5.55
N GLN A 75 8.33 0.67 4.52
CA GLN A 75 7.75 1.84 3.86
C GLN A 75 6.39 1.54 3.24
N LEU A 76 6.23 0.38 2.59
CA LEU A 76 4.94 -0.01 2.02
C LEU A 76 3.89 -0.28 3.10
N LEU A 77 4.24 -0.91 4.22
CA LEU A 77 3.35 -1.09 5.37
C LEU A 77 2.85 0.26 5.90
N ILE A 78 3.74 1.23 6.10
CA ILE A 78 3.38 2.58 6.57
C ILE A 78 2.42 3.27 5.58
N VAL A 79 2.70 3.18 4.28
CA VAL A 79 1.84 3.75 3.23
C VAL A 79 0.43 3.15 3.27
N VAL A 80 0.32 1.82 3.34
CA VAL A 80 -0.99 1.14 3.38
C VAL A 80 -1.72 1.45 4.68
N LEU A 81 -1.05 1.43 5.82
CA LEU A 81 -1.63 1.76 7.13
C LEU A 81 -2.14 3.21 7.17
N LYS A 82 -1.42 4.17 6.59
CA LYS A 82 -1.90 5.55 6.46
C LYS A 82 -3.18 5.63 5.62
N ALA A 83 -3.30 4.83 4.57
CA ALA A 83 -4.51 4.75 3.77
C ALA A 83 -5.69 4.12 4.55
N CYS A 84 -5.46 3.05 5.32
CA CYS A 84 -6.46 2.48 6.23
C CYS A 84 -6.90 3.50 7.29
N ARG A 85 -5.95 4.23 7.90
CA ARG A 85 -6.21 5.26 8.91
C ARG A 85 -7.17 6.33 8.40
N LEU A 86 -6.93 6.85 7.19
CA LEU A 86 -7.81 7.86 6.58
C LEU A 86 -9.22 7.32 6.35
N GLN A 87 -9.34 6.07 5.90
CA GLN A 87 -10.62 5.41 5.68
C GLN A 87 -11.39 5.19 6.99
N LEU A 88 -10.72 4.67 8.01
CA LEU A 88 -11.30 4.41 9.33
C LEU A 88 -11.78 5.70 10.02
N ALA A 89 -11.01 6.78 9.88
CA ALA A 89 -11.42 8.09 10.37
C ALA A 89 -12.69 8.60 9.68
N ALA A 90 -12.78 8.45 8.34
CA ALA A 90 -13.98 8.82 7.59
C ALA A 90 -15.21 7.97 7.97
N MET A 91 -14.99 6.73 8.42
CA MET A 91 -16.04 5.82 8.89
C MET A 91 -16.38 5.97 10.38
N GLY A 92 -15.67 6.83 11.13
CA GLY A 92 -15.87 6.98 12.57
C GLY A 92 -15.47 5.75 13.41
N ARG A 93 -14.64 4.84 12.87
CA ARG A 93 -14.23 3.58 13.52
C ARG A 93 -13.02 3.81 14.44
N GLN A 94 -13.28 4.43 15.59
CA GLN A 94 -12.23 4.96 16.48
C GLN A 94 -11.27 3.89 17.04
N GLU A 95 -11.77 2.74 17.48
CA GLU A 95 -10.92 1.69 18.07
C GLU A 95 -9.89 1.15 17.06
N GLU A 96 -10.32 0.92 15.82
CA GLU A 96 -9.46 0.47 14.74
C GLU A 96 -8.50 1.57 14.28
N LEU A 97 -8.96 2.82 14.28
CA LEU A 97 -8.13 3.97 13.97
C LEU A 97 -6.92 4.05 14.93
N GLU A 98 -7.17 3.91 16.23
CA GLU A 98 -6.14 3.92 17.27
C GLU A 98 -5.18 2.73 17.15
N ALA A 99 -5.69 1.54 16.80
CA ALA A 99 -4.85 0.38 16.54
C ALA A 99 -3.88 0.63 15.36
N VAL A 100 -4.40 1.16 14.25
CA VAL A 100 -3.58 1.48 13.07
C VAL A 100 -2.56 2.59 13.39
N GLN A 101 -2.93 3.60 14.17
CA GLN A 101 -2.00 4.67 14.58
C GLN A 101 -0.86 4.13 15.44
N ARG A 102 -1.14 3.23 16.39
CA ARG A 102 -0.10 2.57 17.19
C ARG A 102 0.85 1.74 16.33
N GLU A 103 0.32 0.99 15.36
CA GLU A 103 1.15 0.20 14.45
C GLU A 103 2.07 1.10 13.60
N ILE A 104 1.57 2.21 13.06
CA ILE A 104 2.40 3.19 12.33
C ILE A 104 3.53 3.72 13.20
N ALA A 105 3.23 4.12 14.45
CA ALA A 105 4.26 4.66 15.36
C ALA A 105 5.35 3.62 15.68
N LEU A 106 4.99 2.35 15.83
CA LEU A 106 5.95 1.26 16.04
C LEU A 106 6.84 1.05 14.81
N LEU A 107 6.26 1.10 13.61
CA LEU A 107 7.02 0.98 12.37
C LEU A 107 7.95 2.19 12.14
N ASP A 108 7.49 3.42 12.37
CA ASP A 108 8.30 4.63 12.23
C ASP A 108 9.49 4.64 13.20
N THR A 109 9.29 4.19 14.45
CA THR A 109 10.37 4.10 15.44
C THR A 109 11.37 2.99 15.14
N GLY A 110 10.90 1.83 14.65
CA GLY A 110 11.76 0.75 14.17
C GLY A 110 12.57 1.17 12.94
N HIS A 111 11.90 1.73 11.94
CA HIS A 111 12.52 2.18 10.69
C HIS A 111 13.61 3.24 10.92
N ARG A 112 13.37 4.18 11.83
CA ARG A 112 14.36 5.20 12.22
C ARG A 112 15.61 4.59 12.86
N ARG A 113 15.47 3.52 13.65
CA ARG A 113 16.63 2.82 14.23
C ARG A 113 17.45 2.09 13.15
N GLU A 114 16.79 1.59 12.12
CA GLU A 114 17.43 0.84 11.02
C GLU A 114 18.20 1.76 10.06
N LEU A 115 17.68 2.97 9.76
CA LEU A 115 18.30 3.92 8.82
C LEU A 115 19.39 4.82 9.45
N GLY A 116 19.48 4.91 10.78
CA GLY A 116 20.38 5.85 11.45
C GLY A 116 19.98 7.33 11.25
N PRO A 117 20.59 8.28 11.99
CA PRO A 117 20.06 9.65 12.12
C PRO A 117 20.19 10.58 10.88
N LEU A 118 20.80 10.15 9.76
CA LEU A 118 21.32 11.07 8.74
C LEU A 118 20.67 11.03 7.35
N GLU A 119 19.63 10.23 7.10
CA GLU A 119 18.99 10.17 5.76
C GLU A 119 17.57 10.74 5.67
N TYR A 120 17.03 11.29 6.77
CA TYR A 120 15.63 11.73 6.81
C TYR A 120 15.35 13.11 6.18
N GLU A 121 16.39 13.90 5.86
CA GLU A 121 16.21 15.20 5.18
C GLU A 121 15.98 15.08 3.66
N ILE A 122 16.26 13.93 3.03
CA ILE A 122 16.18 13.79 1.57
C ILE A 122 14.84 13.16 1.13
N THR A 123 14.20 12.33 1.95
CA THR A 123 12.95 11.63 1.58
C THR A 123 11.67 12.45 1.83
N LEU A 124 11.76 13.61 2.48
CA LEU A 124 10.60 14.49 2.74
C LEU A 124 10.45 15.65 1.73
N LEU A 125 11.40 15.84 0.81
CA LEU A 125 11.43 16.97 -0.14
C LEU A 125 10.84 16.66 -1.54
N ASP A 126 10.59 15.41 -1.90
CA ASP A 126 9.88 15.06 -3.14
C ASP A 126 8.37 14.91 -2.89
N GLY A 127 7.75 16.00 -2.43
CA GLY A 127 6.33 16.27 -2.71
C GLY A 127 6.13 16.55 -4.21
N PRO A 128 4.89 16.45 -4.74
CA PRO A 128 4.65 16.58 -6.16
C PRO A 128 5.10 17.96 -6.66
N ARG A 129 5.96 17.98 -7.69
CA ARG A 129 6.21 19.20 -8.46
C ARG A 129 4.92 19.55 -9.21
N GLU A 130 4.16 20.49 -8.66
CA GLU A 130 3.18 21.24 -9.42
C GLU A 130 3.92 22.02 -10.52
N ARG A 131 3.64 21.70 -11.79
CA ARG A 131 3.44 22.63 -12.92
C ARG A 131 2.63 21.97 -14.02
#